data_AF-A0AA48GVP7-F1
#
_entry.id   AF-A0AA48GVP7-F1
#
_cell.length_a   1.000
_cell.length_b   1.000
_cell.length_c   1.000
_cell.angle_alpha   90.00
_cell.angle_beta   90.00
_cell.angle_gamma   90.00
#
_symmetry.space_group_name_H-M   'P 1'
#
loop_
_entity.id
_entity.type
_entity.pdbx_description
1 polymer ?
#
loop_
_entity_poly.entity_id
_entity_poly.type
_entity_poly.pdbx_seq_one_letter_code
_entity_poly.pdbx_strand_id
1 'polypeptide(L)' 'MRVEVWRDEHGVEWELVQLGLDEIGGGCIIREGSNALDRADGDVREGVEVIARFGDVEDARAFLEEEGFGPVQVR' A
#
# COMPACT_ATOMS: atom_id res chain seq x y z
N MET A 1 -10.56 6.06 -1.61
CA MET A 1 -9.32 5.40 -1.15
C MET A 1 -9.19 4.09 -1.89
N ARG A 2 -8.11 3.91 -2.65
CA ARG A 2 -7.78 2.69 -3.40
C ARG A 2 -6.59 2.02 -2.70
N VAL A 3 -6.63 0.70 -2.56
CA VAL A 3 -5.55 -0.08 -1.95
C VAL A 3 -5.13 -1.18 -2.91
N GLU A 4 -3.83 -1.29 -3.16
CA GLU A 4 -3.22 -2.37 -3.93
C GLU A 4 -2.33 -3.18 -3.01
N VAL A 5 -2.45 -4.51 -3.08
CA VAL A 5 -1.60 -5.42 -2.31
C VAL A 5 -0.47 -5.87 -3.21
N TRP A 6 0.75 -5.80 -2.69
CA TRP A 6 1.98 -6.13 -3.38
C TRP A 6 2.75 -7.16 -2.56
N ARG A 7 3.39 -8.12 -3.23
CA ARG A 7 4.08 -9.23 -2.58
C ARG A 7 5.42 -9.53 -3.23
N ASP A 8 6.45 -9.78 -2.41
CA ASP A 8 7.79 -10.16 -2.86
C ASP A 8 7.96 -11.70 -3.02
N GLU A 9 9.17 -12.13 -3.38
CA GLU A 9 9.52 -13.55 -3.52
C GLU A 9 9.55 -14.34 -2.19
N HIS A 10 9.69 -13.64 -1.06
CA HIS A 10 9.75 -14.21 0.28
C HIS A 10 8.37 -14.31 0.95
N GLY A 11 7.32 -13.75 0.32
CA GLY A 11 5.95 -13.74 0.82
C GLY A 11 5.63 -12.57 1.73
N VAL A 12 6.48 -11.54 1.79
CA VAL A 12 6.21 -10.28 2.48
C VAL A 12 5.15 -9.50 1.70
N GLU A 13 4.19 -8.91 2.41
CA GLU A 13 3.10 -8.16 1.80
C GLU A 13 3.12 -6.69 2.23
N TRP A 14 3.13 -5.81 1.23
CA TRP A 14 2.99 -4.37 1.41
C TRP A 14 1.73 -3.85 0.74
N GLU A 15 1.17 -2.77 1.28
CA GLU A 15 -0.02 -2.14 0.74
C GLU A 15 0.30 -0.75 0.21
N LEU A 16 -0.04 -0.51 -1.06
CA LEU A 16 -0.06 0.80 -1.68
C LEU A 16 -1.44 1.43 -1.47
N VAL A 17 -1.52 2.46 -0.63
CA VAL A 17 -2.76 3.15 -0.28
C VAL A 17 -2.79 4.53 -0.93
N GLN A 18 -3.78 4.78 -1.79
CA GLN A 18 -4.05 6.08 -2.39
C GLN A 18 -5.07 6.87 -1.55
N LEU A 19 -4.62 8.00 -0.97
CA LEU A 19 -5.36 8.74 0.06
C LEU A 19 -6.46 9.68 -0.49
N GLY A 20 -6.53 9.93 -1.81
CA GLY A 20 -7.53 10.81 -2.43
C GLY A 20 -7.84 10.47 -3.90
N LEU A 21 -9.01 10.90 -4.38
CA LEU A 21 -9.50 10.75 -5.76
C LEU A 21 -9.42 12.07 -6.56
N ASP A 22 -8.68 13.06 -6.08
CA ASP A 22 -8.53 14.29 -6.84
C ASP A 22 -7.61 14.02 -8.04
N GLU A 23 -8.05 14.49 -9.20
CA GLU A 23 -7.41 14.34 -10.52
C GLU A 23 -5.99 14.95 -10.61
N ILE A 24 -5.48 15.45 -9.49
CA ILE A 24 -4.18 16.09 -9.31
C ILE A 24 -3.45 15.39 -8.15
N GLY A 25 -2.78 14.27 -8.45
CA GLY A 25 -1.76 13.72 -7.55
C GLY A 25 -2.23 13.49 -6.11
N GLY A 26 -3.25 12.65 -5.93
CA GLY A 26 -3.64 12.18 -4.61
C GLY A 26 -2.48 11.38 -4.01
N GLY A 27 -1.83 11.95 -2.99
CA GLY A 27 -0.68 11.35 -2.32
C GLY A 27 -0.95 9.91 -1.89
N CYS A 28 0.09 9.10 -1.98
CA CYS A 28 0.03 7.67 -1.71
C CYS A 28 1.09 7.28 -0.67
N ILE A 29 0.82 6.17 0.01
CA ILE A 29 1.71 5.62 1.03
C ILE A 29 1.90 4.12 0.79
N ILE A 30 3.07 3.63 1.16
CA ILE A 30 3.39 2.20 1.22
C ILE A 30 3.58 1.82 2.68
N ARG A 31 2.99 0.69 3.09
CA ARG A 31 3.04 0.19 4.47
C ARG A 31 3.21 -1.33 4.52
N GLU A 32 3.92 -1.83 5.53
CA GLU A 32 4.05 -3.28 5.80
C GLU A 32 2.75 -3.84 6.44
N GLY A 33 2.33 -5.05 6.06
CA GLY A 33 1.00 -5.66 6.34
C GLY A 33 0.45 -5.52 7.77
N SER A 34 -0.88 -5.45 8.01
CA SER A 34 -1.85 -6.52 7.70
C SER A 34 -3.30 -6.02 7.44
N ASN A 35 -3.77 -6.22 6.19
CA ASN A 35 -5.04 -6.85 5.78
C ASN A 35 -6.39 -6.12 6.00
N ALA A 36 -7.38 -6.66 5.30
CA ALA A 36 -8.84 -6.49 5.38
C ALA A 36 -9.49 -6.48 6.78
N LEU A 37 -8.72 -6.35 7.87
CA LEU A 37 -9.10 -6.45 9.27
C LEU A 37 -8.35 -5.45 10.21
N ASP A 38 -7.91 -4.28 9.72
CA ASP A 38 -8.26 -3.03 10.44
C ASP A 38 -9.82 -2.93 10.58
N ARG A 39 -10.55 -3.69 9.74
CA ARG A 39 -12.01 -3.68 9.52
C ARG A 39 -12.89 -4.39 10.58
N ALA A 40 -12.53 -4.56 11.86
CA ALA A 40 -13.47 -5.18 12.84
C ALA A 40 -13.58 -4.57 14.25
N ASP A 41 -12.55 -3.99 14.87
CA ASP A 41 -12.60 -3.66 16.32
C ASP A 41 -12.43 -2.18 16.71
N GLY A 42 -12.08 -1.31 15.75
CA GLY A 42 -11.99 0.13 15.97
C GLY A 42 -10.67 0.63 16.57
N ASP A 43 -9.60 -0.15 16.54
CA ASP A 43 -8.26 0.32 16.90
C ASP A 43 -7.31 0.40 15.69
N VAL A 44 -7.15 1.62 15.15
CA VAL A 44 -6.38 1.92 13.93
C VAL A 44 -4.90 2.23 14.21
N ARG A 45 -4.36 1.86 15.38
CA ARG A 45 -3.03 2.30 15.84
C ARG A 45 -2.03 1.19 16.09
N GLU A 46 -2.41 -0.09 16.02
CA GLU A 46 -1.43 -1.18 16.13
C GLU A 46 -0.83 -1.54 14.76
N GLY A 47 0.46 -1.22 14.58
CA GLY A 47 1.33 -2.01 13.70
C GLY A 47 1.51 -1.54 12.25
N VAL A 48 0.96 -0.40 11.83
CA VAL A 48 1.15 0.07 10.44
C VAL A 48 2.40 0.95 10.36
N GLU A 49 3.54 0.36 9.99
CA GLU A 49 4.74 1.14 9.65
C GLU A 49 4.62 1.71 8.24
N VAL A 50 4.65 3.04 8.12
CA VAL A 50 4.73 3.70 6.81
C VAL A 50 6.17 3.60 6.33
N ILE A 51 6.37 2.80 5.29
CA ILE A 51 7.66 2.57 4.64
C ILE A 51 8.02 3.79 3.80
N ALA A 52 7.07 4.27 2.99
CA ALA A 52 7.32 5.35 2.04
C ALA A 52 6.06 6.17 1.73
N ARG A 53 6.27 7.40 1.22
CA ARG A 53 5.22 8.32 0.78
C ARG A 53 5.56 8.92 -0.57
N PHE A 54 4.60 9.01 -1.47
CA PHE A 54 4.80 9.60 -2.81
C PHE A 54 3.67 10.56 -3.18
N GLY A 55 3.96 11.43 -4.14
CA GLY A 55 3.00 12.40 -4.68
C GLY A 55 2.02 11.79 -5.69
N ASP A 56 2.39 10.67 -6.30
CA ASP A 56 1.58 9.96 -7.28
C ASP A 56 1.76 8.44 -7.19
N VAL A 57 0.85 7.72 -7.85
CA VAL A 57 0.79 6.26 -7.80
C VAL A 57 1.84 5.60 -8.69
N GLU A 58 2.33 6.27 -9.72
CA GLU A 58 3.28 5.70 -10.68
C GLU A 58 4.65 5.55 -10.01
N ASP A 59 5.12 6.60 -9.33
CA ASP A 59 6.35 6.59 -8.53
C ASP A 59 6.29 5.53 -7.42
N ALA A 60 5.14 5.38 -6.77
CA ALA A 60 4.98 4.39 -5.72
C ALA A 60 5.01 2.94 -6.24
N ARG A 61 4.46 2.69 -7.44
CA ARG A 61 4.57 1.37 -8.09
C ARG A 61 5.98 1.09 -8.56
N ALA A 62 6.66 2.09 -9.12
CA ALA A 62 8.05 1.97 -9.53
C ALA A 62 8.94 1.57 -8.34
N PHE A 63 8.76 2.22 -7.19
CA PHE A 63 9.45 1.84 -5.96
C PHE A 63 9.18 0.38 -5.55
N LEU A 64 7.92 -0.08 -5.62
CA LEU A 64 7.59 -1.47 -5.28
C LEU A 64 8.25 -2.47 -6.23
N GLU A 65 8.26 -2.17 -7.54
CA GLU A 65 8.94 -2.99 -8.54
C GLU A 65 10.45 -3.04 -8.32
N GLU A 66 11.08 -1.91 -7.96
CA GLU A 66 12.50 -1.82 -7.61
C GLU A 66 12.84 -2.64 -6.35
N GLU A 67 11.96 -2.64 -5.36
CA GLU A 67 12.07 -3.46 -4.14
C GLU A 67 11.74 -4.94 -4.36
N GLY A 68 11.39 -5.34 -5.58
CA GLY A 68 11.11 -6.73 -5.94
C GLY A 68 9.69 -7.21 -5.61
N PHE A 69 8.78 -6.29 -5.30
CA PHE A 69 7.38 -6.60 -5.09
C PHE A 69 6.60 -6.64 -6.41
N GLY A 70 5.63 -7.55 -6.50
CA GLY A 70 4.68 -7.62 -7.61
C GLY A 70 3.22 -7.46 -7.16
N PRO A 71 2.33 -6.95 -8.02
CA PRO A 71 0.93 -6.74 -7.66
C PRO A 71 0.19 -8.07 -7.51
N VAL A 72 -0.53 -8.22 -6.39
CA VAL A 72 -1.41 -9.36 -6.12
C VAL A 72 -2.80 -9.04 -6.65
N GLN A 73 -3.25 -9.74 -7.71
CA GLN A 73 -4.63 -9.64 -8.17
C GLN A 73 -5.57 -10.23 -7.12
N VAL A 74 -6.29 -9.36 -6.41
CA VAL A 74 -7.41 -9.76 -5.55
C VAL A 74 -8.58 -10.12 -6.48
N ARG A 75 -8.92 -11.40 -6.58
CA ARG A 75 -10.10 -11.91 -7.29
C ARG A 75 -11.38 -11.69 -6.49
#